data_AF-A0A523RSX9-F1
#
_entry.id   AF-A0A523RSX9-F1
#
_cell.length_a   1.000
_cell.length_b   1.000
_cell.length_c   1.000
_cell.angle_alpha   90.00
_cell.angle_beta   90.00
_cell.angle_gamma   90.00
#
_symmetry.space_group_name_H-M   'P 1'
#
loop_
_entity.id
_entity.type
_entity.pdbx_description
1 polymer ?
#
loop_
_entity_poly.entity_id
_entity_poly.type
_entity_poly.pdbx_seq_one_letter_code
_entity_poly.pdbx_strand_id
1 'polypeptide(L)' 'SANDTKSDKPLYFFIERYQEAYLAEMKEFIKCIQEDTEPLVGGLDGKISVQMGYAAKESLIKGSFVKITK' A
#
# COMPACT_ATOMS: atom_id res chain seq x y z
N SER A 1 14.92 -20.73 21.05
CA SER A 1 15.66 -19.98 20.03
C SER A 1 14.99 -20.18 18.69
N ALA A 2 14.41 -19.13 18.11
CA ALA A 2 13.90 -19.19 16.75
C ALA A 2 15.11 -19.12 15.80
N ASN A 3 15.33 -20.16 15.01
CA ASN A 3 16.35 -20.16 13.98
C ASN A 3 15.86 -19.28 12.82
N ASP A 4 16.46 -18.10 12.71
CA ASP A 4 16.19 -17.16 11.64
C ASP A 4 16.74 -17.77 10.32
N THR A 5 15.83 -18.17 9.42
CA THR A 5 16.22 -18.79 8.15
C THR A 5 16.53 -17.69 7.15
N LYS A 6 17.82 -17.42 6.89
CA LYS A 6 18.24 -16.50 5.83
C LYS A 6 18.02 -17.16 4.47
N SER A 7 16.87 -16.86 3.86
CA SER A 7 16.61 -17.11 2.44
C SER A 7 17.07 -15.90 1.61
N ASP A 8 17.45 -16.14 0.35
CA ASP A 8 17.77 -15.07 -0.58
C ASP A 8 16.58 -14.12 -0.74
N LYS A 9 16.85 -12.81 -0.85
CA LYS A 9 15.79 -11.81 -1.06
C LYS A 9 15.08 -12.13 -2.37
N PRO A 10 13.78 -12.40 -2.38
CA PRO A 10 13.08 -12.71 -3.61
C PRO A 10 12.90 -11.41 -4.41
N LEU A 11 13.82 -11.18 -5.35
CA LEU A 11 13.96 -9.91 -6.07
C LEU A 11 12.69 -9.47 -6.82
N TYR A 12 11.86 -10.43 -7.25
CA TYR A 12 10.66 -10.19 -8.06
C TYR A 12 9.35 -10.54 -7.36
N PHE A 13 9.40 -10.90 -6.07
CA PHE A 13 8.24 -11.42 -5.33
C PHE A 13 6.96 -10.59 -5.53
N PHE A 14 7.06 -9.27 -5.41
CA PHE A 14 5.88 -8.40 -5.50
C PHE A 14 5.32 -8.33 -6.93
N ILE A 15 6.17 -8.36 -7.95
CA ILE A 15 5.70 -8.35 -9.33
C ILE A 15 5.02 -9.68 -9.64
N GLU A 16 5.66 -10.79 -9.30
CA GLU A 16 5.12 -12.14 -9.53
C GLU A 16 3.82 -12.36 -8.75
N ARG A 17 3.78 -11.96 -7.48
CA ARG A 17 2.64 -12.15 -6.59
C ARG A 17 1.45 -11.25 -6.94
N TYR A 18 1.68 -10.06 -7.48
CA TYR A 18 0.65 -9.05 -7.72
C TYR A 18 0.51 -8.67 -9.19
N GLN A 19 1.03 -9.47 -10.11
CA GLN A 19 0.95 -9.22 -11.56
C GLN A 19 -0.49 -8.92 -12.01
N GLU A 20 -1.46 -9.72 -11.56
CA GLU A 20 -2.87 -9.53 -11.90
C GLU A 20 -3.42 -8.21 -11.37
N ALA A 21 -3.01 -7.79 -10.17
CA ALA A 21 -3.43 -6.53 -9.58
C ALA A 21 -2.88 -5.33 -10.36
N TYR A 22 -1.60 -5.36 -10.73
CA TYR A 22 -1.00 -4.31 -11.58
C TYR A 22 -1.69 -4.22 -12.94
N LEU A 23 -1.98 -5.36 -13.58
CA LEU A 23 -2.69 -5.38 -14.86
C LEU A 23 -4.12 -4.83 -14.73
N ALA A 24 -4.82 -5.14 -13.63
CA ALA A 24 -6.17 -4.64 -13.38
C ALA A 24 -6.17 -3.12 -13.13
N GLU A 25 -5.25 -2.62 -12.29
CA GLU A 25 -5.09 -1.19 -12.01
C GLU A 25 -4.78 -0.40 -13.28
N MET A 26 -3.85 -0.88 -14.11
CA MET A 26 -3.50 -0.23 -15.38
C MET A 26 -4.69 -0.18 -16.35
N LYS A 27 -5.47 -1.26 -16.46
CA LYS A 27 -6.68 -1.29 -17.29
C LYS A 27 -7.72 -0.28 -16.80
N GLU A 28 -7.97 -0.23 -15.50
CA GLU A 28 -8.93 0.70 -14.92
C GLU A 28 -8.50 2.15 -15.09
N PHE A 29 -7.21 2.45 -14.91
CA PHE A 29 -6.67 3.79 -15.13
C PHE A 29 -6.83 4.25 -16.59
N ILE A 30 -6.49 3.38 -17.56
CA ILE A 30 -6.68 3.68 -18.98
C ILE A 30 -8.16 3.91 -19.29
N LYS A 31 -9.05 3.08 -18.75
CA LYS A 31 -10.49 3.22 -18.91
C LYS A 31 -11.00 4.56 -18.37
N CYS A 32 -10.56 4.96 -17.17
CA CYS A 32 -10.94 6.24 -16.58
C CYS A 32 -10.54 7.43 -17.48
N ILE A 33 -9.38 7.37 -18.12
CA ILE A 33 -8.94 8.38 -19.09
C ILE A 33 -9.82 8.38 -20.35
N GLN A 34 -10.14 7.20 -20.88
CA GLN A 34 -10.94 7.08 -22.11
C GLN A 34 -12.39 7.51 -21.93
N GLU A 35 -12.95 7.25 -20.75
CA GLU A 35 -14.36 7.51 -20.43
C GLU A 35 -14.58 8.84 -19.69
N ASP A 36 -13.50 9.58 -19.39
CA ASP A 36 -13.53 10.82 -18.59
C ASP A 36 -14.22 10.62 -17.23
N THR A 37 -13.86 9.54 -16.53
CA THR A 37 -14.39 9.19 -15.21
C THR A 37 -13.33 9.30 -14.12
N GLU A 38 -13.76 9.55 -12.89
CA GLU A 38 -12.85 9.56 -11.74
C GLU A 38 -12.40 8.13 -11.37
N PRO A 39 -11.11 7.91 -11.08
CA PRO A 39 -10.63 6.63 -10.57
C PRO A 39 -11.17 6.36 -9.16
N LEU A 40 -11.30 5.08 -8.81
CA LEU A 40 -11.82 4.64 -7.50
C LEU A 40 -10.98 5.13 -6.30
N VAL A 41 -9.70 5.41 -6.51
CA VAL A 41 -8.78 5.91 -5.49
C VAL A 41 -8.08 7.18 -5.99
N GLY A 42 -7.96 8.16 -5.12
CA GLY A 42 -7.39 9.47 -5.43
C GLY A 42 -6.33 9.93 -4.43
N GLY A 43 -5.91 11.19 -4.56
CA GLY A 43 -4.87 11.76 -3.69
C GLY A 43 -5.24 11.79 -2.20
N LEU A 44 -6.53 11.87 -1.88
CA LEU A 44 -7.01 11.85 -0.50
C LEU A 44 -6.76 10.48 0.17
N ASP A 45 -7.02 9.39 -0.54
CA ASP A 45 -6.78 8.03 -0.04
C ASP A 45 -5.29 7.81 0.21
N GLY A 46 -4.44 8.34 -0.66
CA GLY A 46 -2.99 8.34 -0.49
C GLY A 46 -2.55 9.10 0.77
N LYS A 47 -3.10 10.31 1.00
CA LYS A 47 -2.81 11.12 2.20
C LYS A 47 -3.19 10.37 3.48
N ILE A 48 -4.40 9.82 3.54
CA ILE A 48 -4.89 9.09 4.71
C ILE A 48 -4.02 7.85 4.98
N SER A 49 -3.66 7.11 3.93
CA SER A 49 -2.79 5.93 4.03
C SER A 49 -1.43 6.27 4.64
N VAL A 50 -0.84 7.40 4.24
CA VAL A 50 0.43 7.90 4.81
C VAL A 50 0.25 8.32 6.27
N GLN A 51 -0.82 9.03 6.62
CA GLN A 51 -1.12 9.40 8.01
C GLN A 51 -1.28 8.17 8.92
N MET A 52 -1.96 7.12 8.43
CA MET A 52 -2.09 5.84 9.12
C MET A 52 -0.72 5.18 9.35
N GLY A 53 0.15 5.17 8.33
CA GLY A 53 1.50 4.62 8.45
C GLY A 53 2.34 5.33 9.52
N TYR A 54 2.30 6.66 9.57
CA TYR A 54 2.98 7.42 10.63
C TYR A 54 2.40 7.12 12.01
N ALA A 55 1.08 7.11 12.16
CA ALA A 55 0.44 6.81 13.45
C ALA A 55 0.76 5.39 13.94
N ALA A 56 0.79 4.41 13.04
CA ALA A 56 1.16 3.03 13.36
C ALA A 56 2.62 2.93 13.83
N LYS A 57 3.54 3.62 13.14
CA LYS A 57 4.95 3.70 13.55
C LYS A 57 5.10 4.32 14.93
N GLU A 58 4.43 5.44 15.18
CA GLU A 58 4.43 6.11 16.49
C GLU A 58 3.85 5.23 17.60
N SER A 59 2.76 4.52 17.31
CA SER A 59 2.12 3.59 18.24
C SER A 59 3.06 2.44 18.62
N LEU A 60 3.77 1.85 17.64
CA LEU A 60 4.77 0.82 17.87
C LEU A 60 5.90 1.30 18.79
N ILE A 61 6.38 2.53 18.60
CA ILE A 61 7.46 3.11 19.41
C ILE A 61 6.99 3.40 20.84
N LYS A 62 5.77 3.93 21.01
CA LYS A 62 5.23 4.35 22.30
C LYS A 62 4.57 3.21 23.09
N GLY A 63 4.28 2.07 22.47
CA GLY A 63 3.53 0.97 23.07
C GLY A 63 2.09 1.36 23.47
N SER A 64 1.52 2.38 22.84
CA SER A 64 0.17 2.89 23.14
C SER A 64 -0.55 3.37 21.88
N PHE A 65 -1.87 3.49 21.93
CA PHE A 65 -2.68 3.89 20.79
C PHE A 65 -2.45 5.36 20.41
N VAL A 66 -2.30 5.62 19.11
CA VAL A 66 -2.14 6.98 18.55
C VAL A 66 -3.35 7.32 17.70
N LYS A 67 -4.02 8.42 18.02
CA LYS A 67 -5.16 8.93 17.26
C LYS A 67 -4.69 9.64 16.00
N ILE A 68 -5.25 9.27 14.84
CA ILE A 68 -5.06 10.03 13.61
C ILE A 68 -5.87 11.32 13.72
N THR A 69 -5.18 12.46 13.67
CA THR A 69 -5.80 13.78 13.69
C THR A 69 -6.10 14.22 12.26
N LYS A 70 -7.24 14.89 12.07
CA LYS A 70 -7.79 15.29 10.76
C LYS A 70 -6.99 16.44 10.15
#